data_AF-A0A137QWT6-F1
#
_entry.id   AF-A0A137QWT6-F1
#
_cell.length_a   1.000
_cell.length_b   1.000
_cell.length_c   1.000
_cell.angle_alpha   90.00
_cell.angle_beta   90.00
_cell.angle_gamma   90.00
#
_symmetry.space_group_name_H-M   'P 1'
#
loop_
_entity.id
_entity.type
_entity.pdbx_description
1 polymer ?
#
loop_
_entity_poly.entity_id
_entity_poly.type
_entity_poly.pdbx_seq_one_letter_code
_entity_poly.pdbx_strand_id
1 'polypeptide(L)'
;KSELFHFSCHKNDDNLPIDLGYAPYMGNSLLHPKTFWRYLGFYFDCQLTFHEHVQYYLTKAISTVCTMRILGNLLRSLSPMQKCLLYRSCMVLIATYGFCL
;
A
#
# COMPACT_ATOMS: atom_id res chain seq x y z
N LYS A 1 1.77 -10.88 -19.56
CA LYS A 1 1.42 -9.59 -18.89
C LYS A 1 2.73 -8.93 -18.48
N SER A 2 3.26 -8.02 -19.30
CA SER A 2 4.45 -7.25 -19.01
C SER A 2 4.04 -6.05 -18.15
N GLU A 3 4.26 -6.15 -16.84
CA GLU A 3 4.10 -5.00 -15.94
C GLU A 3 5.46 -4.27 -15.92
N LEU A 4 5.51 -3.04 -16.44
CA LEU A 4 6.71 -2.21 -16.49
C LEU A 4 6.63 -1.19 -15.35
N PHE A 5 7.68 -1.15 -14.53
CA PHE A 5 7.82 -0.20 -13.44
C PHE A 5 9.14 0.54 -13.60
N HIS A 6 9.08 1.87 -13.57
CA HIS A 6 10.25 2.71 -13.72
C HIS A 6 10.75 3.13 -12.33
N PHE A 7 11.96 2.73 -11.98
CA PHE A 7 12.62 3.21 -10.79
C PHE A 7 13.42 4.46 -11.14
N SER A 8 13.07 5.60 -10.56
CA SER A 8 13.79 6.85 -10.76
C SER A 8 14.41 7.32 -9.46
N CYS A 9 15.69 7.67 -9.49
CA CYS A 9 16.36 8.34 -8.38
C CYS A 9 16.05 9.85 -8.35
N HIS A 10 15.37 10.39 -9.35
CA HIS A 10 15.08 11.81 -9.44
C HIS A 10 13.80 12.18 -8.66
N LYS A 11 13.88 13.17 -7.77
CA LYS A 11 12.71 13.77 -7.12
C LYS A 11 12.00 14.64 -8.16
N ASN A 12 10.72 14.38 -8.45
CA ASN A 12 9.95 14.89 -9.62
C ASN A 12 10.32 14.25 -10.95
N ASP A 13 10.32 12.92 -11.03
CA ASP A 13 10.13 12.28 -12.33
C ASP A 13 8.62 12.11 -12.57
N ASP A 14 8.09 12.84 -13.55
CA ASP A 14 6.65 12.94 -13.81
C ASP A 14 6.08 11.67 -14.48
N ASN A 15 6.44 10.47 -13.99
CA ASN A 15 5.96 9.16 -14.44
C ASN A 15 5.60 9.12 -15.95
N LEU A 16 6.52 9.66 -16.77
CA LEU A 16 6.23 9.91 -18.18
C LEU A 16 6.04 8.55 -18.86
N PRO A 17 5.07 8.44 -19.78
CA PRO A 17 4.87 7.21 -20.52
C PRO A 17 6.15 6.84 -21.28
N ILE A 18 6.64 5.62 -21.05
CA ILE A 18 7.87 5.13 -21.67
C ILE A 18 7.54 4.58 -23.05
N ASP A 19 8.18 5.13 -24.08
CA ASP A 19 8.23 4.56 -25.42
C ASP A 19 9.48 3.68 -25.54
N LEU A 20 9.28 2.38 -25.77
CA LEU A 20 10.36 1.40 -25.93
C LEU A 20 10.93 1.39 -27.36
N GLY A 21 10.34 2.14 -28.30
CA GLY A 21 10.87 2.32 -29.67
C GLY A 21 10.96 1.04 -30.52
N TYR A 22 10.31 -0.06 -30.11
CA TYR A 22 10.43 -1.37 -30.73
C TYR A 22 9.08 -1.90 -31.26
N ALA A 23 8.85 -1.74 -32.57
CA ALA A 23 7.76 -2.41 -33.29
C ALA A 23 8.30 -3.72 -33.90
N PRO A 24 7.60 -4.88 -33.74
CA PRO A 24 6.23 -5.05 -34.23
C PRO A 24 5.19 -5.50 -33.19
N TYR A 25 5.50 -5.57 -31.90
CA TYR A 25 4.61 -6.15 -30.89
C TYR A 25 3.87 -5.14 -30.00
N MET A 26 4.28 -3.86 -30.00
CA MET A 26 3.56 -2.78 -29.31
C MET A 26 3.28 -1.66 -30.32
N GLY A 27 2.00 -1.49 -30.70
CA GLY A 27 1.56 -0.35 -31.51
C GLY A 27 1.56 0.95 -30.70
N ASN A 28 0.70 1.91 -31.07
CA ASN A 28 0.57 3.27 -30.50
C ASN A 28 0.20 3.35 -29.00
N SER A 29 0.25 2.23 -28.27
CA SER A 29 -0.09 2.14 -26.85
C SER A 29 1.13 2.48 -26.01
N LEU A 30 1.26 3.77 -25.69
CA LEU A 30 2.21 4.26 -24.69
C LEU A 30 2.00 3.51 -23.36
N LEU A 31 3.08 2.93 -22.85
CA LEU A 31 3.05 2.26 -21.55
C LEU A 31 3.12 3.31 -20.45
N HIS A 32 2.02 3.43 -19.71
CA HIS A 32 1.99 4.26 -18.50
C HIS A 32 2.63 3.47 -17.35
N PRO A 33 3.76 3.96 -16.77
CA PRO A 33 4.29 3.37 -15.56
C PRO A 33 3.25 3.48 -14.44
N LYS A 34 3.07 2.38 -13.69
CA LYS A 34 2.23 2.42 -12.48
C LYS A 34 2.90 3.30 -11.44
N THR A 35 2.10 3.98 -10.62
CA THR A 35 2.57 4.83 -9.52
C THR A 35 3.14 4.04 -8.35
N PHE A 36 2.71 2.78 -8.15
CA PHE A 36 3.24 1.92 -7.09
C PHE A 36 3.37 0.48 -7.55
N TRP A 37 4.41 -0.20 -7.06
CA TRP A 37 4.64 -1.63 -7.29
C TRP A 37 4.41 -2.41 -6.01
N ARG A 38 3.51 -3.38 -6.06
CA ARG A 38 3.41 -4.41 -5.03
C ARG A 38 4.37 -5.57 -5.28
N TYR A 39 5.39 -5.73 -4.45
CA TYR A 39 6.31 -6.86 -4.50
C TYR A 39 6.28 -7.64 -3.17
N LEU A 40 5.99 -8.94 -3.24
CA LEU A 40 5.91 -9.85 -2.09
C LEU A 40 4.99 -9.38 -0.94
N GLY A 41 4.01 -8.51 -1.23
CA GLY A 41 3.11 -7.93 -0.23
C GLY A 41 3.51 -6.53 0.28
N PHE A 42 4.70 -6.05 -0.07
CA PHE A 42 5.14 -4.67 0.17
C PHE A 42 4.75 -3.76 -0.98
N TYR A 43 4.54 -2.48 -0.69
CA TYR A 43 4.23 -1.45 -1.67
C TYR A 43 5.43 -0.52 -1.79
N PHE A 44 5.93 -0.40 -3.01
CA PHE A 44 7.07 0.45 -3.32
C PHE A 44 6.62 1.58 -4.23
N ASP A 45 7.09 2.77 -3.91
CA ASP A 45 7.01 3.93 -4.80
C ASP A 45 8.10 3.85 -5.89
N CYS A 46 8.02 4.69 -6.93
CA CYS A 46 9.02 4.78 -8.00
C CYS A 46 10.43 5.10 -7.47
N GLN A 47 10.52 5.72 -6.29
CA GLN A 47 11.77 6.01 -5.58
C GLN A 47 12.21 4.89 -4.61
N LEU A 48 11.59 3.71 -4.66
CA LEU A 48 11.81 2.61 -3.70
C LEU A 48 11.57 3.01 -2.24
N THR A 49 10.79 4.08 -2.02
CA THR A 49 10.41 4.50 -0.67
C THR A 49 9.18 3.75 -0.18
N PHE A 50 9.06 3.62 1.13
CA PHE A 50 7.97 2.91 1.80
C PHE A 50 6.80 3.82 2.18
N HIS A 51 6.76 5.07 1.69
CA HIS A 51 5.70 6.01 2.06
C HIS A 51 4.31 5.47 1.73
N GLU A 52 4.13 4.94 0.52
CA GLU A 52 2.86 4.32 0.10
C GLU A 52 2.50 3.10 0.96
N HIS A 53 3.50 2.27 1.31
CA HIS A 53 3.30 1.15 2.21
C HIS A 53 2.80 1.60 3.59
N VAL A 54 3.50 2.54 4.20
CA VAL A 54 3.15 3.09 5.52
C VAL A 54 1.77 3.75 5.46
N GLN A 55 1.48 4.55 4.44
CA GLN A 55 0.19 5.23 4.27
C GLN A 55 -0.97 4.26 4.10
N TYR A 56 -0.80 3.20 3.30
CA TYR A 56 -1.79 2.16 3.10
C TYR A 56 -2.11 1.42 4.40
N TYR A 57 -1.07 0.99 5.11
CA TYR A 57 -1.22 0.27 6.37
C TYR A 57 -1.77 1.15 7.49
N LEU A 58 -1.38 2.43 7.56
CA LEU A 58 -1.93 3.41 8.49
C LEU A 58 -3.43 3.63 8.23
N THR A 59 -3.82 3.80 6.97
CA THR A 59 -5.24 3.99 6.61
C THR A 59 -6.07 2.76 6.98
N LYS A 60 -5.54 1.55 6.75
CA LYS A 60 -6.15 0.30 7.21
C LYS A 60 -6.26 0.23 8.73
N ALA A 61 -5.21 0.61 9.45
CA ALA A 61 -5.21 0.64 10.91
C ALA A 61 -6.29 1.59 11.44
N ILE A 62 -6.36 2.82 10.92
CA ILE A 62 -7.37 3.81 11.30
C ILE A 62 -8.78 3.31 10.98
N SER A 63 -8.99 2.75 9.79
CA SER A 63 -10.29 2.17 9.41
C SER A 63 -10.71 1.06 10.37
N THR A 64 -9.76 0.20 10.76
CA THR A 64 -9.99 -0.90 11.71
C THR A 64 -10.33 -0.38 13.12
N VAL A 65 -9.65 0.67 13.58
CA VAL A 65 -9.98 1.32 14.87
C VAL A 65 -11.37 1.96 14.81
N CYS A 66 -11.71 2.62 13.70
CA CYS A 66 -13.03 3.20 13.50
C CYS A 66 -14.13 2.12 13.51
N THR A 67 -13.95 1.00 12.81
CA THR A 67 -14.91 -0.10 12.83
C THR A 67 -14.99 -0.77 14.20
N MET A 68 -13.88 -0.92 14.92
CA MET A 68 -13.90 -1.38 16.32
C MET A 68 -14.68 -0.45 17.23
N ARG A 69 -14.55 0.87 17.06
CA ARG A 69 -15.31 1.85 17.84
C ARG A 69 -16.80 1.72 17.58
N ILE A 70 -17.20 1.57 16.31
CA ILE A 70 -18.60 1.33 15.92
C ILE A 70 -19.09 0.01 16.53
N LEU A 71 -18.29 -1.06 16.45
CA LEU A 71 -18.61 -2.38 16.99
C LEU A 71 -18.70 -2.37 18.52
N GLY A 72 -17.89 -1.57 19.18
CA GLY A 72 -17.92 -1.38 20.63
C GLY A 72 -19.18 -0.67 21.13
N ASN A 73 -19.81 0.15 20.29
CA ASN A 73 -21.05 0.86 20.58
C ASN A 73 -22.32 0.11 20.15
N LEU A 74 -22.20 -1.08 19.55
CA LEU A 74 -23.35 -1.92 19.25
C LEU A 74 -23.93 -2.54 20.54
N LEU A 75 -25.25 -2.73 20.57
CA LEU A 75 -26.02 -3.27 21.72
C LEU A 75 -25.46 -4.61 22.25
N ARG A 76 -24.76 -5.37 21.40
CA ARG A 76 -24.04 -6.62 21.70
C ARG A 76 -22.53 -6.39 21.61
N SER A 77 -22.02 -5.49 22.45
CA SER A 77 -20.63 -5.05 22.37
C SER A 77 -19.63 -6.17 22.68
N LEU A 78 -18.45 -6.09 22.06
CA LEU A 78 -17.28 -6.90 22.41
C LEU A 78 -16.83 -6.60 23.85
N SER A 79 -16.46 -7.64 24.59
CA SER A 79 -15.90 -7.48 25.93
C SER A 79 -14.57 -6.70 25.87
N PRO A 80 -14.20 -5.96 26.93
CA PRO A 80 -12.94 -5.20 26.96
C PRO A 80 -11.71 -6.08 26.68
N MET A 81 -11.75 -7.36 27.09
CA MET A 81 -10.69 -8.32 26.84
C MET A 81 -10.57 -8.69 25.35
N GLN A 82 -11.70 -8.85 24.65
CA GLN A 82 -11.71 -9.10 23.21
C GLN A 82 -11.21 -7.89 22.43
N LYS A 83 -11.56 -6.67 22.85
CA LYS A 83 -11.06 -5.41 22.25
C LYS A 83 -9.54 -5.29 22.37
N CYS A 84 -8.98 -5.56 23.55
CA CYS A 84 -7.53 -5.57 23.76
C CYS A 84 -6.82 -6.62 22.90
N LEU A 85 -7.38 -7.83 22.80
CA LEU A 85 -6.79 -8.92 22.01
C LEU A 85 -6.73 -8.56 20.53
N LEU A 86 -7.82 -8.01 20.00
CA LEU A 86 -7.95 -7.53 18.62
C LEU A 86 -7.00 -6.36 18.31
N TYR A 87 -6.88 -5.40 19.22
CA TYR A 87 -5.90 -4.32 19.08
C TYR A 87 -4.48 -4.87 19.05
N ARG A 88 -4.13 -5.77 19.98
CA ARG A 88 -2.79 -6.35 20.07
C ARG A 88 -2.45 -7.26 18.88
N SER A 89 -3.41 -7.98 18.32
CA SER A 89 -3.18 -8.84 17.15
C SER A 89 -3.08 -8.07 15.83
N CYS A 90 -3.88 -7.03 15.64
CA CYS A 90 -3.94 -6.31 14.36
C CYS A 90 -3.02 -5.08 14.35
N MET A 91 -3.07 -4.24 15.38
CA MET A 91 -2.31 -2.98 15.39
C MET A 91 -0.83 -3.21 15.63
N VAL A 92 -0.46 -4.16 16.49
CA VAL A 92 0.95 -4.52 16.67
C VAL A 92 1.48 -5.13 15.38
N LEU A 93 0.73 -6.00 14.71
CA LEU A 93 1.16 -6.60 13.44
C LEU A 93 1.36 -5.53 12.36
N ILE A 94 0.42 -4.59 12.22
CA ILE A 94 0.52 -3.48 11.27
C ILE A 94 1.69 -2.56 11.61
N ALA A 95 1.89 -2.24 12.90
CA ALA A 95 3.00 -1.41 13.36
C ALA A 95 4.35 -2.10 13.15
N THR A 96 4.48 -3.38 13.49
CA THR A 96 5.72 -4.16 13.26
C THR A 96 6.01 -4.29 11.77
N TYR A 97 4.98 -4.50 10.93
CA TYR A 97 5.18 -4.65 9.49
C TYR A 97 5.52 -3.32 8.81
N GLY A 98 4.98 -2.20 9.32
CA GLY A 98 5.30 -0.85 8.83
C GLY A 98 6.61 -0.27 9.39
N PHE A 99 7.07 -0.71 10.56
CA PHE A 99 8.25 -0.19 11.25
C PHE A 99 9.53 -0.98 10.99
N CYS A 100 9.44 -2.25 10.58
CA CYS A 100 10.62 -3.11 10.38
C CYS A 100 11.35 -2.84 9.05
N LEU A 101 11.51 -1.57 8.69
CA LEU A 101 12.13 -1.15 7.44
C LEU A 101 12.93 0.14 7.57
#